data_AF-A0A293MTQ0-F1
#
_entry.id   AF-A0A293MTQ0-F1
#
_cell.length_a   1.000
_cell.length_b   1.000
_cell.length_c   1.000
_cell.angle_alpha   90.00
_cell.angle_beta   90.00
_cell.angle_gamma   90.00
#
_symmetry.space_group_name_H-M   'P 1'
#
loop_
_entity.id
_entity.type
_entity.pdbx_description
1 polymer ?
#
loop_
_entity_poly.entity_id
_entity_poly.type
_entity_poly.pdbx_seq_one_letter_code
_entity_poly.pdbx_strand_id
1 'polypeptide(L)'
;MHKLKSSQKEKVKQFIAFTQTGEKTAIYCLAQHDWKLDVASDNFFQNPDMYYREPKGAVDRKKLEHLFNKYRDPHEPDKMTVDGISKLLEDLNLNPDSKLVLILAWKFKASTQCEFTRDEFMNGMTELG
;
A
#
# COMPACT_ATOMS: atom_id res chain seq x y z
N MET A 1 18.47 -22.00 -7.76
CA MET A 1 18.69 -20.57 -8.05
C MET A 1 20.17 -20.35 -8.30
N HIS A 2 20.57 -19.92 -9.50
CA HIS A 2 21.98 -19.60 -9.78
C HIS A 2 22.39 -18.36 -8.99
N LYS A 3 23.59 -18.39 -8.40
CA LYS A 3 24.13 -17.30 -7.59
C LYS A 3 24.38 -16.07 -8.46
N LEU A 4 23.87 -14.91 -8.05
CA LEU A 4 24.07 -13.64 -8.77
C LEU A 4 25.56 -13.26 -8.85
N LYS A 5 25.98 -12.74 -10.01
CA LYS A 5 27.30 -12.12 -10.21
C LYS A 5 27.43 -10.85 -9.37
N SER A 6 28.66 -10.42 -9.08
CA SER A 6 28.90 -9.19 -8.30
C SER A 6 28.24 -7.96 -8.92
N SER A 7 28.36 -7.80 -10.25
CA SER A 7 27.72 -6.71 -10.99
C SER A 7 26.19 -6.75 -10.96
N GLN A 8 25.59 -7.95 -10.90
CA GLN A 8 24.16 -8.13 -10.79
C GLN A 8 23.65 -7.72 -9.41
N LYS A 9 24.38 -8.07 -8.34
CA LYS A 9 24.05 -7.66 -6.97
C LYS A 9 24.05 -6.14 -6.80
N GLU A 10 25.01 -5.45 -7.42
CA GLU A 10 25.06 -3.99 -7.38
C GLU A 10 23.84 -3.36 -8.06
N LYS A 11 23.42 -3.88 -9.21
CA LYS A 11 22.21 -3.45 -9.90
C LYS A 11 20.94 -3.71 -9.09
N VAL A 12 20.85 -4.84 -8.39
CA VAL A 12 19.72 -5.13 -7.48
C VAL A 12 19.64 -4.06 -6.39
N LYS A 13 20.77 -3.72 -5.75
CA LYS A 13 20.79 -2.69 -4.70
C LYS A 13 20.34 -1.34 -5.23
N GLN A 14 20.83 -0.94 -6.41
CA GLN A 14 20.46 0.32 -7.04
C GLN A 14 18.97 0.34 -7.41
N PHE A 15 18.46 -0.73 -8.04
CA PHE A 15 17.04 -0.85 -8.36
C PHE A 15 16.17 -0.70 -7.11
N ILE A 16 16.48 -1.44 -6.04
CA ILE A 16 15.77 -1.36 -4.75
C ILE A 16 15.79 0.07 -4.19
N ALA A 17 16.93 0.77 -4.29
CA ALA A 17 17.04 2.13 -3.78
C ALA A 17 16.07 3.11 -4.49
N PHE A 18 15.85 2.94 -5.79
CA PHE A 18 14.97 3.82 -6.56
C PHE A 18 13.50 3.39 -6.54
N THR A 19 13.22 2.08 -6.53
CA THR A 19 11.85 1.55 -6.63
C THR A 19 11.21 1.25 -5.28
N GLN A 20 12.01 1.17 -4.20
CA GLN A 20 11.58 0.74 -2.86
C GLN A 20 10.92 -0.65 -2.83
N THR A 21 11.19 -1.48 -3.84
CA THR A 21 10.69 -2.87 -3.90
C THR A 21 11.60 -3.81 -3.11
N GLY A 22 11.13 -5.03 -2.85
CA GLY A 22 11.97 -6.08 -2.30
C GLY A 22 12.95 -6.70 -3.31
N GLU A 23 13.82 -7.57 -2.80
CA GLU A 23 14.86 -8.24 -3.60
C GLU A 23 14.26 -9.17 -4.67
N LYS A 24 13.10 -9.79 -4.41
CA LYS A 24 12.46 -10.70 -5.37
C LYS A 24 11.98 -9.95 -6.60
N THR A 25 11.29 -8.82 -6.41
CA THR A 25 10.85 -7.95 -7.51
C THR A 25 12.03 -7.38 -8.27
N ALA A 26 13.05 -6.89 -7.58
CA ALA A 26 14.24 -6.34 -8.21
C ALA A 26 14.95 -7.37 -9.10
N ILE A 27 15.19 -8.58 -8.59
CA ILE A 27 15.81 -9.67 -9.36
C ILE A 27 14.93 -10.05 -10.56
N TYR A 28 13.61 -10.19 -10.35
CA TYR A 28 12.69 -10.56 -11.42
C TYR A 28 12.68 -9.52 -12.54
N CYS A 29 12.50 -8.25 -12.21
CA CYS A 29 12.48 -7.17 -13.18
C CYS A 29 13.80 -7.05 -13.94
N LEU A 30 14.94 -7.02 -13.23
CA LEU A 30 16.26 -6.95 -13.86
C LEU A 30 16.55 -8.16 -14.75
N ALA A 31 16.12 -9.37 -14.36
CA ALA A 31 16.32 -10.57 -15.17
C ALA A 31 15.50 -10.58 -16.46
N GLN A 32 14.32 -9.94 -16.49
CA GLN A 32 13.51 -9.80 -17.71
C GLN A 32 14.10 -8.80 -18.71
N HIS A 33 14.92 -7.86 -18.24
CA HIS A 33 15.44 -6.73 -19.04
C HIS A 33 16.95 -6.79 -19.23
N ASP A 34 17.52 -7.99 -19.36
CA ASP A 34 18.96 -8.23 -19.58
C ASP A 34 19.88 -7.53 -18.57
N TRP A 35 19.39 -7.31 -17.35
CA TRP A 35 20.07 -6.56 -16.31
C TRP A 35 20.43 -5.12 -16.71
N LYS A 36 19.68 -4.50 -17.63
CA LYS A 36 19.81 -3.06 -17.93
C LYS A 36 18.99 -2.27 -16.91
N LEU A 37 19.68 -1.59 -15.99
CA LEU A 37 19.06 -0.96 -14.81
C LEU A 37 18.09 0.16 -15.20
N ASP A 38 18.48 0.99 -16.14
CA ASP A 38 17.70 2.06 -16.75
C ASP A 38 16.40 1.51 -17.37
N VAL A 39 16.52 0.53 -18.27
CA VAL A 39 15.37 -0.09 -18.95
C VAL A 39 14.43 -0.77 -17.96
N ALA A 40 14.98 -1.52 -17.00
CA ALA A 40 14.19 -2.20 -15.99
C ALA A 40 13.42 -1.22 -15.10
N SER A 41 14.08 -0.13 -14.68
CA SER A 41 13.46 0.90 -13.83
C SER A 41 12.31 1.59 -14.56
N ASP A 42 12.52 2.01 -15.82
CA ASP A 42 11.48 2.67 -16.62
C ASP A 42 10.26 1.76 -16.82
N ASN A 43 10.48 0.50 -17.16
CA ASN A 43 9.40 -0.47 -17.34
C ASN A 43 8.66 -0.76 -16.02
N PHE A 44 9.37 -0.82 -14.90
CA PHE A 44 8.76 -0.98 -13.59
C PHE A 44 7.85 0.20 -13.24
N PHE A 45 8.30 1.44 -13.43
CA PHE A 45 7.49 2.61 -13.11
C PHE A 45 6.27 2.77 -14.02
N GLN A 46 6.35 2.28 -15.26
CA GLN A 46 5.19 2.25 -16.16
C GLN A 46 4.17 1.18 -15.79
N ASN A 47 4.61 -0.01 -15.34
CA ASN A 47 3.74 -1.17 -15.09
C ASN A 47 4.16 -1.95 -13.83
N PRO A 48 4.06 -1.37 -12.63
CA PRO A 48 4.61 -1.97 -11.41
C PRO A 48 3.96 -3.32 -11.06
N ASP A 49 2.66 -3.46 -11.32
CA ASP A 49 1.89 -4.68 -11.03
C ASP A 49 2.40 -5.91 -11.80
N MET A 50 2.99 -5.72 -12.98
CA MET A 50 3.55 -6.82 -13.79
C MET A 50 4.77 -7.46 -13.11
N TYR A 51 5.56 -6.64 -12.41
CA TYR A 51 6.86 -7.02 -11.88
C TYR A 51 6.85 -7.34 -10.39
N TYR A 52 5.84 -6.90 -9.64
CA TYR A 52 5.79 -7.12 -8.20
C TYR A 52 5.75 -8.64 -7.88
N ARG A 53 6.68 -9.11 -7.05
CA ARG A 53 6.89 -10.51 -6.66
C ARG A 53 6.98 -10.70 -5.15
N GLU A 54 6.98 -9.63 -4.36
CA GLU A 54 6.82 -9.79 -2.93
C GLU A 54 5.41 -10.31 -2.62
N PRO A 55 5.27 -11.28 -1.71
CA PRO A 55 3.96 -11.67 -1.24
C PRO A 55 3.31 -10.48 -0.56
N LYS A 56 2.10 -10.10 -1.01
CA LYS A 56 1.26 -9.19 -0.23
C LYS A 56 1.03 -9.85 1.13
N GLY A 57 1.30 -9.12 2.21
CA GLY A 57 1.07 -9.61 3.56
C GLY A 57 -0.36 -10.11 3.69
N ALA A 58 -0.57 -11.26 4.33
CA ALA A 58 -1.92 -11.71 4.63
C ALA A 58 -2.51 -10.78 5.69
N VAL A 59 -3.49 -9.97 5.27
CA VAL A 59 -4.23 -9.09 6.17
C VAL A 59 -5.10 -9.95 7.08
N ASP A 60 -4.88 -9.85 8.38
CA ASP A 60 -5.71 -10.52 9.38
C ASP A 60 -7.07 -9.80 9.47
N ARG A 61 -8.06 -10.36 8.77
CA ARG A 61 -9.41 -9.80 8.72
C ARG A 61 -10.03 -9.60 10.10
N LYS A 62 -9.73 -10.45 11.09
CA LYS A 62 -10.30 -10.30 12.44
C LYS A 62 -9.73 -9.09 13.16
N LYS A 63 -8.42 -8.84 13.02
CA LYS A 63 -7.81 -7.63 13.57
C LYS A 63 -8.35 -6.38 12.87
N LEU A 64 -8.57 -6.46 11.57
CA LEU A 64 -9.11 -5.35 10.81
C LEU A 64 -10.56 -5.04 11.21
N GLU A 65 -11.39 -6.06 11.42
CA GLU A 65 -12.74 -5.91 11.97
C GLU A 65 -12.72 -5.28 13.36
N HIS A 66 -11.81 -5.72 14.24
CA HIS A 66 -11.65 -5.11 15.56
C HIS A 66 -11.24 -3.63 15.46
N LEU A 67 -10.36 -3.29 14.53
CA LEU A 67 -9.95 -1.92 14.28
C LEU A 67 -11.11 -1.06 13.75
N PHE A 68 -11.91 -1.57 12.80
CA PHE A 68 -13.11 -0.88 12.34
C PHE A 68 -14.08 -0.63 13.49
N ASN A 69 -14.31 -1.64 14.34
CA ASN A 69 -15.19 -1.54 15.50
C ASN A 69 -14.73 -0.47 16.52
N LYS A 70 -13.43 -0.14 16.57
CA LYS A 70 -12.90 0.95 17.41
C LYS A 70 -13.42 2.32 16.97
N TYR A 71 -13.65 2.52 15.68
CA TYR A 71 -13.96 3.82 15.09
C TYR A 71 -15.40 3.94 14.58
N ARG A 72 -16.12 2.82 14.37
CA ARG A 72 -17.48 2.84 13.84
C ARG A 72 -18.43 3.69 14.69
N ASP A 73 -19.47 4.18 14.06
CA ASP A 73 -20.56 4.87 14.73
C ASP A 73 -21.38 3.87 15.58
N PRO A 74 -21.69 4.17 16.86
CA PRO A 74 -22.51 3.31 17.70
C PRO A 74 -23.95 3.14 17.19
N HIS A 75 -24.48 4.16 16.51
CA HIS A 75 -25.84 4.21 15.96
C HIS A 75 -25.90 3.71 14.52
N GLU A 76 -24.82 3.85 13.75
CA GLU A 76 -24.70 3.35 12.38
C GLU A 76 -23.55 2.31 12.27
N PRO A 77 -23.80 1.03 12.59
CA PRO A 77 -22.73 0.03 12.74
C PRO A 77 -21.94 -0.26 11.46
N ASP A 78 -22.50 0.04 10.30
CA ASP A 78 -21.86 -0.16 9.00
C ASP A 78 -21.08 1.08 8.51
N LYS A 79 -20.93 2.10 9.35
CA LYS A 79 -20.26 3.36 9.02
C LYS A 79 -19.31 3.84 10.11
N MET A 80 -18.33 4.61 9.68
CA MET A 80 -17.47 5.45 10.50
C MET A 80 -17.79 6.89 10.13
N THR A 81 -18.45 7.63 11.02
CA THR A 81 -18.83 9.04 10.83
C THR A 81 -17.72 9.98 11.29
N VAL A 82 -17.98 11.28 11.33
CA VAL A 82 -17.01 12.34 11.67
C VAL A 82 -16.25 12.05 12.96
N ASP A 83 -16.93 11.56 14.00
CA ASP A 83 -16.30 11.23 15.29
C ASP A 83 -15.31 10.08 15.16
N GLY A 84 -15.65 9.08 14.37
CA GLY A 84 -14.78 7.93 14.07
C GLY A 84 -13.58 8.31 13.23
N ILE A 85 -13.81 9.09 12.17
CA ILE A 85 -12.76 9.62 11.30
C ILE A 85 -11.79 10.48 12.11
N SER A 86 -12.29 11.36 12.98
CA SER A 86 -11.45 12.24 13.79
C SER A 86 -10.51 11.43 14.70
N LYS A 87 -11.02 10.38 15.36
CA LYS A 87 -10.21 9.46 16.17
C LYS A 87 -9.18 8.70 15.34
N LEU A 88 -9.56 8.22 14.16
CA LEU A 88 -8.64 7.55 13.24
C LEU A 88 -7.49 8.49 12.85
N LEU A 89 -7.80 9.74 12.51
CA LEU A 89 -6.79 10.73 12.13
C LEU A 89 -5.87 11.10 13.31
N GLU A 90 -6.41 11.18 14.52
CA GLU A 90 -5.61 11.39 15.74
C GLU A 90 -4.63 10.23 15.97
N ASP A 91 -5.09 8.97 15.87
CA ASP A 91 -4.23 7.78 16.00
C ASP A 91 -3.15 7.71 14.91
N LEU A 92 -3.43 8.27 13.72
CA LEU A 92 -2.47 8.40 12.62
C LEU A 92 -1.60 9.66 12.71
N ASN A 93 -1.84 10.52 13.71
CA ASN A 93 -1.19 11.83 13.86
C ASN A 93 -1.30 12.70 12.59
N LEU A 94 -2.49 12.71 11.98
CA LEU A 94 -2.81 13.48 10.78
C LEU A 94 -3.72 14.66 11.12
N ASN A 95 -3.35 15.84 10.62
CA ASN A 95 -4.25 16.99 10.64
C ASN A 95 -5.42 16.75 9.66
N PRO A 96 -6.71 16.92 10.07
CA PRO A 96 -7.88 16.81 9.19
C PRO A 96 -7.79 17.63 7.89
N ASP A 97 -7.12 18.78 7.92
CA ASP A 97 -6.95 19.67 6.76
C ASP A 97 -5.78 19.25 5.85
N SER A 98 -5.05 18.19 6.21
CA SER A 98 -3.92 17.71 5.43
C SER A 98 -4.36 17.05 4.13
N LYS A 99 -3.66 17.33 3.02
CA LYS A 99 -3.81 16.61 1.75
C LYS A 99 -3.67 15.09 1.90
N LEU A 100 -2.96 14.61 2.93
CA LEU A 100 -2.81 13.19 3.21
C LEU A 100 -4.15 12.53 3.57
N VAL A 101 -5.07 13.25 4.21
CA VAL A 101 -6.42 12.77 4.53
C VAL A 101 -7.22 12.55 3.26
N LEU A 102 -7.10 13.47 2.28
CA LEU A 102 -7.74 13.31 0.98
C LEU A 102 -7.16 12.12 0.20
N ILE A 103 -5.84 11.92 0.27
CA ILE A 103 -5.19 10.74 -0.34
C ILE A 103 -5.68 9.45 0.33
N LEU A 104 -5.84 9.44 1.66
CA LEU A 104 -6.39 8.29 2.39
C LEU A 104 -7.82 7.96 1.92
N ALA A 105 -8.69 8.96 1.86
CA ALA A 105 -10.07 8.80 1.37
C ALA A 105 -10.10 8.28 -0.08
N TRP A 106 -9.23 8.82 -0.95
CA TRP A 106 -9.09 8.35 -2.33
C TRP A 106 -8.61 6.89 -2.39
N LYS A 107 -7.63 6.51 -1.57
CA LYS A 107 -7.14 5.13 -1.48
C LYS A 107 -8.21 4.15 -1.00
N PHE A 108 -9.11 4.61 -0.14
CA PHE A 108 -10.23 3.80 0.37
C PHE A 108 -11.42 3.79 -0.61
N LYS A 109 -11.32 4.55 -1.71
CA LYS A 109 -12.39 4.75 -2.69
C LYS A 109 -13.67 5.26 -2.02
N ALA A 110 -13.51 6.15 -1.04
CA ALA A 110 -14.60 6.72 -0.30
C ALA A 110 -15.56 7.49 -1.20
N SER A 111 -16.84 7.17 -1.11
CA SER A 111 -17.89 7.74 -1.96
C SER A 111 -18.37 9.10 -1.45
N THR A 112 -18.35 9.28 -0.13
CA THR A 112 -18.84 10.48 0.56
C THR A 112 -17.75 11.05 1.44
N GLN A 113 -17.66 12.37 1.55
CA GLN A 113 -16.77 13.03 2.51
C GLN A 113 -17.23 12.78 3.95
N CYS A 114 -16.30 12.85 4.90
CA CYS A 114 -16.58 12.81 6.34
C CYS A 114 -17.21 11.51 6.86
N GLU A 115 -17.29 10.47 6.03
CA GLU A 115 -17.65 9.12 6.45
C GLU A 115 -16.85 8.08 5.65
N PHE A 116 -16.65 6.91 6.26
CA PHE A 116 -16.28 5.68 5.55
C PHE A 116 -17.31 4.60 5.87
N THR A 117 -17.81 3.92 4.85
CA THR A 117 -18.53 2.66 5.06
C THR A 117 -17.58 1.57 5.55
N ARG A 118 -18.14 0.52 6.16
CA ARG A 118 -17.39 -0.68 6.54
C ARG A 118 -16.64 -1.25 5.35
N ASP A 119 -17.28 -1.35 4.20
CA ASP A 119 -16.65 -1.95 3.01
C ASP A 119 -15.51 -1.09 2.46
N GLU A 120 -15.65 0.23 2.42
CA GLU A 120 -14.57 1.15 2.02
C GLU A 120 -13.35 1.01 2.95
N PHE A 121 -13.58 0.99 4.27
CA PHE A 121 -12.49 0.82 5.25
C PHE A 121 -11.82 -0.56 5.12
N MET A 122 -12.61 -1.63 5.07
CA MET A 122 -12.10 -3.00 5.04
C MET A 122 -11.33 -3.27 3.74
N ASN A 123 -11.85 -2.82 2.59
CA ASN A 123 -11.18 -2.97 1.31
C ASN A 123 -9.95 -2.08 1.20
N GLY A 124 -10.04 -0.81 1.61
CA GLY A 124 -8.93 0.13 1.57
C GLY A 124 -7.73 -0.35 2.37
N MET A 125 -7.95 -0.80 3.60
CA MET A 125 -6.88 -1.37 4.44
C MET A 125 -6.33 -2.67 3.87
N THR A 126 -7.20 -3.54 3.32
CA THR A 126 -6.74 -4.80 2.69
C THR A 126 -5.86 -4.54 1.46
N GLU A 127 -6.18 -3.51 0.67
CA GLU A 127 -5.39 -3.12 -0.51
C GLU A 127 -4.06 -2.47 -0.13
N LEU A 128 -3.98 -1.79 1.02
CA LEU A 128 -2.76 -1.16 1.53
C LEU A 128 -1.77 -2.15 2.17
N GLY A 129 -2.26 -3.29 2.68
CA GLY A 129 -1.44 -4.37 3.27
C GLY A 129 -1.23 -4.23 4.77
#